data_AF-A0A7Z9Q063-F1
#
_entry.id   AF-A0A7Z9Q063-F1
#
_cell.length_a   1.000
_cell.length_b   1.000
_cell.length_c   1.000
_cell.angle_alpha   90.00
_cell.angle_beta   90.00
_cell.angle_gamma   90.00
#
_symmetry.space_group_name_H-M   'P 1'
#
loop_
_entity.id
_entity.type
_entity.pdbx_description
1 polymer ?
#
loop_
_entity_poly.entity_id
_entity_poly.type
_entity_poly.pdbx_seq_one_letter_code
_entity_poly.pdbx_strand_id
1 'polypeptide(L)'
;MMKWSFVRERDGTLAGGTLKVDEVLYEFDEPLIFRATVGPLDCLLNKLSSRNGGSYYLAVEADDETVLALKSGMLSVRGAFLSDAFWIFFQERVSGEMAYWRLGRSEVPEKFLPKSQRPLYYWQEPAPDSMAQANSIFS
;
A
#
# COMPACT_ATOMS: atom_id res chain seq x y z
N MET A 1 19.78 -10.26 0.93
CA MET A 1 19.48 -8.81 0.93
C MET A 1 18.97 -8.40 2.30
N MET A 2 19.33 -7.21 2.76
CA MET A 2 18.88 -6.67 4.03
C MET A 2 17.42 -6.20 3.89
N LYS A 3 16.56 -6.57 4.85
CA LYS A 3 15.18 -6.07 4.90
C LYS A 3 15.18 -4.58 5.28
N TRP A 4 14.24 -3.82 4.73
CA TRP A 4 14.08 -2.41 5.08
C TRP A 4 13.73 -2.23 6.56
N SER A 5 14.21 -1.14 7.15
CA SER A 5 13.88 -0.74 8.51
C SER A 5 13.83 0.78 8.63
N PHE A 6 13.20 1.29 9.69
CA PHE A 6 12.99 2.72 9.92
C PHE A 6 14.27 3.55 10.09
N VAL A 7 15.43 2.91 10.24
CA VAL A 7 16.74 3.58 10.38
C VAL A 7 17.48 3.67 9.05
N ARG A 8 16.95 3.09 7.96
CA ARG A 8 17.56 3.21 6.64
C ARG A 8 17.46 4.65 6.15
N GLU A 9 18.55 5.17 5.60
CA GLU A 9 18.57 6.47 4.94
C GLU A 9 17.55 6.50 3.79
N ARG A 10 16.83 7.62 3.67
CA ARG A 10 15.83 7.85 2.61
C ARG A 10 16.52 7.95 1.25
N ASP A 11 15.88 7.40 0.23
CA ASP A 11 16.40 7.50 -1.14
C ASP A 11 16.10 8.89 -1.75
N GLY A 12 15.15 9.63 -1.17
CA GLY A 12 14.87 11.01 -1.54
C GLY A 12 13.70 11.64 -0.79
N THR A 13 13.37 12.86 -1.17
CA THR A 13 12.21 13.61 -0.70
C THR A 13 11.38 14.15 -1.87
N LEU A 14 10.10 14.38 -1.61
CA LEU A 14 9.15 15.03 -2.51
C LEU A 14 8.65 16.31 -1.83
N ALA A 15 8.31 17.31 -2.64
CA ALA A 15 7.77 18.57 -2.14
C ALA A 15 6.43 18.35 -1.41
N GLY A 16 6.09 19.26 -0.48
CA GLY A 16 4.79 19.23 0.19
C GLY A 16 3.63 19.31 -0.80
N GLY A 17 2.54 18.58 -0.53
CA GLY A 17 1.35 18.51 -1.40
C GLY A 17 1.46 17.50 -2.55
N THR A 18 2.52 16.69 -2.59
CA THR A 18 2.73 15.68 -3.65
C THR A 18 1.84 14.44 -3.49
N LEU A 19 1.32 14.15 -2.29
CA LEU A 19 0.34 13.10 -2.06
C LEU A 19 -1.07 13.69 -2.09
N LYS A 20 -1.85 13.24 -3.07
CA LYS A 20 -3.26 13.57 -3.22
C LYS A 20 -4.06 12.28 -3.09
N VAL A 21 -4.84 12.16 -2.02
CA VAL A 21 -5.76 11.03 -1.85
C VAL A 21 -6.87 11.14 -2.89
N ASP A 22 -7.01 10.11 -3.72
CA ASP A 22 -8.02 10.07 -4.76
C ASP A 22 -9.25 9.28 -4.30
N GLU A 23 -9.05 8.18 -3.58
CA GLU A 23 -10.13 7.35 -3.04
C GLU A 23 -9.70 6.66 -1.74
N VAL A 24 -10.51 6.77 -0.68
CA VAL A 24 -10.32 6.01 0.57
C VAL A 24 -11.07 4.69 0.45
N LEU A 25 -10.36 3.56 0.54
CA LEU A 25 -10.93 2.22 0.40
C LEU A 25 -11.29 1.61 1.74
N TYR A 26 -10.49 1.90 2.77
CA TYR A 26 -10.71 1.46 4.13
C TYR A 26 -10.15 2.47 5.14
N GLU A 27 -10.97 2.83 6.12
CA GLU A 27 -10.63 3.75 7.19
C GLU A 27 -11.13 3.25 8.55
N PHE A 28 -10.48 3.73 9.61
CA PHE A 28 -10.99 3.64 10.97
C PHE A 28 -11.14 5.05 11.53
N ASP A 29 -10.13 5.55 12.23
CA ASP A 29 -10.03 6.98 12.62
C ASP A 29 -9.31 7.82 11.54
N GLU A 30 -8.57 7.15 10.66
CA GLU A 30 -7.81 7.72 9.57
C GLU A 30 -7.76 6.74 8.38
N PRO A 31 -7.48 7.21 7.15
CA PRO A 31 -7.30 6.33 6.00
C PRO A 31 -6.19 5.31 6.25
N LEU A 32 -6.55 4.02 6.16
CA LEU A 32 -5.63 2.90 6.34
C LEU A 32 -5.24 2.31 5.00
N ILE A 33 -6.21 2.12 4.10
CA ILE A 33 -5.97 1.67 2.72
C ILE A 33 -6.66 2.65 1.80
N PHE A 34 -5.91 3.25 0.88
CA PHE A 34 -6.42 4.27 -0.02
C PHE A 34 -5.60 4.33 -1.30
N ARG A 35 -6.25 4.77 -2.37
CA ARG A 35 -5.60 5.13 -3.62
C ARG A 35 -5.18 6.59 -3.57
N ALA A 36 -3.97 6.89 -3.99
CA ALA A 36 -3.49 8.26 -4.09
C ALA A 36 -2.48 8.42 -5.22
N THR A 37 -2.53 9.59 -5.83
CA THR A 37 -1.47 10.10 -6.69
C THR A 37 -0.34 10.62 -5.81
N VAL A 38 0.87 10.06 -5.98
CA VAL A 38 2.10 10.51 -5.33
C VAL A 38 3.10 10.95 -6.41
N GLY A 39 3.11 12.24 -6.71
CA GLY A 39 3.91 12.79 -7.81
C GLY A 39 3.38 12.26 -9.14
N PRO A 40 4.19 11.54 -9.94
CA PRO A 40 3.73 10.93 -11.19
C PRO A 40 3.11 9.55 -11.01
N LEU A 41 3.11 8.97 -9.80
CA LEU A 41 2.68 7.60 -9.55
C LEU A 41 1.23 7.56 -9.06
N ASP A 42 0.43 6.66 -9.62
CA ASP A 42 -0.86 6.27 -9.07
C ASP A 42 -0.67 5.03 -8.19
N CYS A 43 -0.95 5.15 -6.90
CA CYS A 43 -0.54 4.17 -5.91
C CYS A 43 -1.73 3.68 -5.08
N LEU A 44 -1.66 2.41 -4.70
CA LEU A 44 -2.39 1.88 -3.56
C LEU A 44 -1.49 1.93 -2.33
N LEU A 45 -1.95 2.61 -1.28
CA LEU A 45 -1.21 2.81 -0.04
C LEU A 45 -1.86 2.05 1.11
N ASN A 46 -1.02 1.45 1.95
CA ASN A 46 -1.39 0.81 3.21
C ASN A 46 -0.61 1.45 4.35
N LYS A 47 -1.30 2.00 5.35
CA LYS A 47 -0.68 2.61 6.51
C LYS A 47 0.03 1.56 7.37
N LEU A 48 1.30 1.80 7.68
CA LEU A 48 2.13 0.90 8.49
C LEU A 48 2.22 1.34 9.95
N SER A 49 2.43 2.64 10.18
CA SER A 49 2.70 3.18 11.51
C SER A 49 2.65 4.69 11.51
N SER A 50 2.24 5.26 12.64
CA SER A 50 2.50 6.66 12.99
C SER A 50 3.67 6.72 13.97
N ARG A 51 4.75 7.43 13.63
CA ARG A 51 5.92 7.65 14.50
C ARG A 51 6.75 8.82 14.00
N ASN A 52 7.65 9.35 14.81
CA ASN A 52 8.56 10.45 14.45
C ASN A 52 7.82 11.69 13.90
N GLY A 53 6.64 12.00 14.45
CA GLY A 53 5.85 13.15 14.02
C GLY A 53 5.14 12.99 12.67
N GLY A 54 5.11 11.78 12.08
CA GLY A 54 4.43 11.54 10.80
C GLY A 54 3.90 10.12 10.63
N SER A 55 3.47 9.81 9.42
CA SER A 55 2.88 8.52 9.06
C SER A 55 3.69 7.82 7.98
N TYR A 56 3.89 6.52 8.15
CA TYR A 56 4.54 5.65 7.16
C TYR A 56 3.50 4.82 6.42
N TYR A 57 3.69 4.71 5.11
CA TYR A 57 2.82 3.98 4.20
C TYR A 57 3.65 3.04 3.33
N LEU A 58 3.21 1.79 3.19
CA LEU A 58 3.66 0.92 2.10
C LEU A 58 2.82 1.24 0.88
N ALA A 59 3.46 1.38 -0.27
CA ALA A 59 2.80 1.69 -1.53
C ALA A 59 3.27 0.78 -2.65
N VAL A 60 2.35 0.48 -3.54
CA VAL A 60 2.59 -0.14 -4.85
C VAL A 60 1.86 0.68 -5.90
N GLU A 61 2.34 0.64 -7.14
CA GLU A 61 1.56 1.16 -8.27
C GLU A 61 0.26 0.35 -8.40
N ALA A 62 -0.84 1.03 -8.69
CA ALA A 62 -2.14 0.41 -8.80
C ALA A 62 -2.89 0.93 -10.02
N ASP A 63 -3.61 0.02 -10.69
CA ASP A 63 -4.51 0.33 -11.77
C ASP A 63 -5.98 0.20 -11.36
N ASP A 64 -6.87 0.66 -12.23
CA ASP A 64 -8.32 0.62 -11.99
C ASP A 64 -8.84 -0.81 -11.81
N GLU A 65 -8.25 -1.79 -12.51
CA GLU A 65 -8.66 -3.20 -12.45
C GLU A 65 -8.36 -3.80 -11.08
N THR A 66 -7.17 -3.57 -10.55
CA THR A 66 -6.74 -4.02 -9.22
C THR A 66 -7.61 -3.42 -8.13
N VAL A 67 -7.89 -2.11 -8.22
CA VAL A 67 -8.73 -1.41 -7.24
C VAL A 67 -10.18 -1.92 -7.31
N LEU A 68 -10.72 -2.14 -8.51
CA LEU A 68 -12.05 -2.71 -8.69
C LEU A 68 -12.15 -4.13 -8.13
N ALA A 69 -11.17 -4.99 -8.40
CA ALA A 69 -11.12 -6.36 -7.89
C ALA A 69 -11.01 -6.42 -6.37
N LEU A 70 -10.25 -5.51 -5.76
CA LEU A 70 -10.16 -5.37 -4.31
C LEU A 70 -11.51 -4.96 -3.70
N LYS A 71 -12.18 -3.97 -4.30
CA LYS A 71 -13.48 -3.48 -3.83
C LYS A 71 -14.59 -4.52 -3.92
N SER A 72 -14.59 -5.33 -4.98
CA SER A 72 -15.56 -6.41 -5.16
C SER A 72 -15.27 -7.66 -4.33
N GLY A 73 -14.11 -7.74 -3.66
CA GLY A 73 -13.69 -8.92 -2.91
C GLY A 73 -13.16 -10.05 -3.77
N MET A 74 -12.94 -9.80 -5.07
CA MET A 74 -12.29 -10.75 -5.98
C MET A 74 -10.77 -10.85 -5.75
N LEU A 75 -10.19 -9.89 -5.04
CA LEU A 75 -8.77 -9.84 -4.70
C LEU A 75 -8.59 -9.45 -3.23
N SER A 76 -7.68 -10.14 -2.54
CA SER A 76 -7.32 -9.79 -1.16
C SER A 76 -6.50 -8.50 -1.13
N VAL A 77 -6.46 -7.83 0.03
CA VAL A 77 -5.57 -6.67 0.21
C VAL A 77 -4.12 -7.07 -0.06
N ARG A 78 -3.71 -8.29 0.31
CA ARG A 78 -2.35 -8.76 0.04
C ARG A 78 -2.11 -8.97 -1.46
N GLY A 79 -3.09 -9.50 -2.17
CA GLY A 79 -3.03 -9.70 -3.62
C GLY A 79 -2.96 -8.38 -4.38
N ALA A 80 -3.64 -7.34 -3.90
CA ALA A 80 -3.50 -5.98 -4.44
C ALA A 80 -2.10 -5.37 -4.22
N PHE A 81 -1.31 -5.92 -3.29
CA PHE A 81 0.09 -5.54 -3.03
C PHE A 81 1.09 -6.53 -3.66
N LEU A 82 0.67 -7.30 -4.65
CA LEU A 82 1.53 -8.20 -5.42
C LEU A 82 2.24 -7.44 -6.54
N SER A 83 3.28 -6.69 -6.19
CA SER A 83 4.13 -5.96 -7.13
C SER A 83 5.60 -6.42 -7.00
N ASP A 84 6.40 -6.15 -8.02
CA ASP A 84 7.86 -6.28 -7.96
C ASP A 84 8.55 -5.04 -7.39
N ALA A 85 7.89 -3.88 -7.53
CA ALA A 85 8.34 -2.58 -7.06
C ALA A 85 7.45 -2.05 -5.93
N PHE A 86 8.08 -1.67 -4.82
CA PHE A 86 7.43 -1.10 -3.65
C PHE A 86 8.06 0.24 -3.29
N TRP A 87 7.25 1.06 -2.63
CA TRP A 87 7.69 2.28 -2.00
C TRP A 87 7.29 2.28 -0.53
N ILE A 88 8.15 2.82 0.32
CA ILE A 88 7.74 3.33 1.61
C ILE A 88 7.67 4.84 1.48
N PHE A 89 6.54 5.43 1.85
CA PHE A 89 6.41 6.88 2.00
C PHE A 89 6.33 7.22 3.47
N PHE A 90 7.00 8.29 3.87
CA PHE A 90 6.82 8.94 5.16
C PHE A 90 6.30 10.35 4.91
N GLN A 91 5.13 10.67 5.44
CA GLN A 91 4.56 12.01 5.41
C GLN A 91 4.67 12.64 6.80
N GLU A 92 5.47 13.70 6.90
CA GLU A 92 5.62 14.47 8.14
C GLU A 92 4.37 15.36 8.36
N ARG A 93 3.90 15.45 9.61
CA ARG A 93 2.59 16.04 9.93
C ARG A 93 2.57 17.58 9.87
N VAL A 94 3.67 18.24 10.17
CA VAL A 94 3.74 19.71 10.33
C VAL A 94 4.08 20.41 9.00
N SER A 95 5.17 20.00 8.38
CA SER A 95 5.71 20.51 7.13
C SER A 95 5.01 19.93 5.90
N GLY A 96 4.41 18.73 6.02
CA GLY A 96 3.89 17.98 4.89
C GLY A 96 4.99 17.44 3.96
N GLU A 97 6.28 17.51 4.36
CA GLU A 97 7.38 16.89 3.61
C GLU A 97 7.14 15.39 3.47
N MET A 98 7.40 14.87 2.28
CA MET A 98 7.36 13.45 2.02
C MET A 98 8.76 12.90 1.77
N ALA A 99 9.16 11.90 2.54
CA ALA A 99 10.34 11.10 2.24
C ALA A 99 9.93 9.77 1.60
N TYR A 100 10.80 9.20 0.77
CA TYR A 100 10.54 7.90 0.16
C TYR A 100 11.75 6.95 0.18
N TRP A 101 11.44 5.65 0.11
CA TRP A 101 12.38 4.57 -0.12
C TRP A 101 11.82 3.65 -1.19
N ARG A 102 12.65 3.29 -2.16
CA ARG A 102 12.35 2.31 -3.20
C ARG A 102 12.85 0.95 -2.75
N LEU A 103 12.02 -0.06 -2.98
CA LEU A 103 12.22 -1.41 -2.47
C LEU A 103 11.86 -2.44 -3.53
N GLY A 104 12.72 -3.44 -3.67
CA GLY A 104 12.31 -4.70 -4.29
C GLY A 104 11.50 -5.55 -3.32
N ARG A 105 10.73 -6.51 -3.86
CA ARG A 105 9.94 -7.48 -3.07
C ARG A 105 10.74 -8.15 -1.93
N SER A 106 11.98 -8.49 -2.17
CA SER A 106 12.86 -9.17 -1.20
C SER A 106 13.29 -8.27 -0.04
N GLU A 107 13.21 -6.94 -0.18
CA GLU A 107 13.56 -5.97 0.86
C GLU A 107 12.37 -5.64 1.78
N VAL A 108 11.13 -5.85 1.33
CA VAL A 108 9.93 -5.58 2.13
C VAL A 108 9.84 -6.56 3.31
N PRO A 109 9.76 -6.08 4.56
CA PRO A 109 9.50 -6.94 5.71
C PRO A 109 8.11 -7.58 5.63
N GLU A 110 8.04 -8.88 5.90
CA GLU A 110 6.79 -9.66 5.81
C GLU A 110 5.67 -9.06 6.68
N LYS A 111 6.02 -8.55 7.86
CA LYS A 111 5.10 -7.89 8.80
C LYS A 111 4.44 -6.60 8.27
N PHE A 112 4.95 -6.02 7.19
CA PHE A 112 4.37 -4.82 6.57
C PHE A 112 3.42 -5.15 5.44
N LEU A 113 3.47 -6.39 4.94
CA LEU A 113 2.51 -6.84 3.96
C LEU A 113 1.17 -7.09 4.64
N PRO A 114 0.06 -6.78 3.96
CA PRO A 114 -1.26 -7.21 4.40
C PRO A 114 -1.29 -8.73 4.62
N LYS A 115 -2.14 -9.18 5.55
CA LYS A 115 -2.29 -10.61 5.79
C LYS A 115 -2.95 -11.28 4.58
N SER A 116 -2.52 -12.50 4.29
CA SER A 116 -3.12 -13.34 3.25
C SER A 116 -4.61 -13.55 3.44
N GLN A 117 -5.30 -13.69 2.32
CA GLN A 117 -6.73 -13.97 2.19
C GLN A 117 -7.66 -13.01 2.91
N ARG A 118 -7.16 -11.83 3.27
CA ARG A 118 -8.00 -10.80 3.89
C ARG A 118 -8.67 -9.95 2.82
N PRO A 119 -10.01 -9.99 2.74
CA PRO A 119 -10.73 -9.06 1.88
C PRO A 119 -10.64 -7.63 2.45
N LEU A 120 -11.08 -6.66 1.65
CA LEU A 120 -11.11 -5.26 2.05
C LEU A 120 -12.13 -5.01 3.18
N TYR A 121 -13.29 -5.66 3.09
CA TYR A 121 -14.38 -5.49 4.05
C TYR A 121 -14.67 -6.76 4.84
N TYR A 122 -15.05 -6.62 6.11
CA TYR A 122 -15.25 -7.75 7.03
C TYR A 122 -16.40 -8.70 6.63
N TRP A 123 -17.37 -8.22 5.85
CA TRP A 123 -18.52 -9.00 5.40
C TRP A 123 -18.25 -9.79 4.11
N GLN A 124 -17.09 -9.59 3.50
CA GLN A 124 -16.69 -10.34 2.32
C GLN A 124 -16.11 -11.70 2.75
N GLU A 125 -16.34 -12.71 1.91
CA GLU A 125 -15.68 -14.00 2.04
C GLU A 125 -14.14 -13.86 1.88
N PRO A 126 -13.34 -14.82 2.37
CA PRO A 126 -11.91 -14.84 2.13
C PRO A 126 -11.58 -14.69 0.63
N ALA A 127 -10.82 -13.65 0.30
CA ALA A 127 -10.48 -13.31 -1.08
C ALA A 127 -9.12 -13.94 -1.49
N PRO A 128 -8.91 -14.29 -2.76
CA PRO A 128 -7.65 -14.88 -3.22
C PRO A 128 -6.49 -13.87 -3.19
N ASP A 129 -5.25 -14.35 -3.02
CA ASP A 129 -4.04 -13.51 -2.96
C ASP A 129 -3.45 -13.22 -4.36
N SER A 130 -4.06 -13.71 -5.44
CA SER A 130 -3.71 -13.35 -6.82
C SER A 130 -4.89 -13.55 -7.76
N MET A 131 -4.88 -12.85 -8.89
CA MET A 131 -5.86 -13.07 -9.97
C MET A 131 -5.77 -14.50 -10.55
N ALA A 132 -4.57 -15.09 -10.60
CA ALA A 132 -4.39 -16.47 -11.03
C ALA A 132 -5.09 -17.47 -10.08
N GLN A 133 -5.02 -17.22 -8.77
CA GLN A 133 -5.77 -18.00 -7.78
C GLN A 133 -7.28 -17.81 -7.98
N ALA A 134 -7.74 -16.58 -8.18
CA ALA A 134 -9.16 -16.29 -8.44
C ALA A 134 -9.69 -17.11 -9.62
N ASN A 135 -8.97 -17.12 -10.74
CA ASN A 135 -9.38 -17.84 -11.95
C ASN A 135 -9.38 -19.36 -11.78
N SER A 136 -8.49 -19.91 -10.93
CA SER A 136 -8.43 -21.35 -10.65
C SER A 136 -9.57 -21.90 -9.80
N ILE A 137 -10.25 -21.04 -9.02
CA ILE A 137 -11.38 -21.45 -8.17
C ILE A 137 -12.67 -21.64 -8.98
N PHE A 138 -12.80 -20.92 -10.10
CA PHE A 138 -13.97 -20.97 -10.98
C PHE A 138 -13.76 -21.85 -12.23
N SER A 139 -12.63 -22.58 -12.31
CA SER A 139 -12.31 -23.56 -13.35
C SER A 139 -12.52 -24.98 -12.84
#